data_AF-A0A2S5B8H7-F1
#
_entry.id   AF-A0A2S5B8H7-F1
#
_cell.length_a   1.000
_cell.length_b   1.000
_cell.length_c   1.000
_cell.angle_alpha   90.00
_cell.angle_beta   90.00
_cell.angle_gamma   90.00
#
_symmetry.space_group_name_H-M   'P 1'
#
loop_
_entity.id
_entity.type
_entity.pdbx_description
1 polymer ?
#
loop_
_entity_poly.entity_id
_entity_poly.type
_entity_poly.pdbx_seq_one_letter_code
_entity_poly.pdbx_strand_id
1 'polypeptide(L)'
;MRAGLALSALIAVATTVTAAPTLDRRKLPVFKNRFVKSRPAIQNYVTDVSGAQYNLTEIPDVPTVTAPHPNVWASLSIEEAASVVGFLHNNTDLNLTAAADATAWDNVITNLDLAVPNKTEVMAYKAGKAGEPARMAEVTIMFSACDEPFVEDYLVGPLPVSENTTATPYSFRTTKGTSRIKNYGADEDKAAELYLETAQTCDDIVTDLLGAASDTFDIWGIDPLWHEEGRVISKLAQEHPRAELADHIVPGWVGFWGIPETVFDGETLLPQGLYMKFDITGRDPSEWQFLGSDRWLHDYVFYPTTADFRQAWESGKIAKTVRNAGMNETWIGTDRTGAELPYDNRPPPMMIAPGGQRFAVDEERQYVSWMDYTFYYTFRRDSGLRLFDIKYKNETIIYELGLNEALAHYAGNDPVQSGTAYLDTYYGFGPYAFELVPDYDCPTYAKFVNSTFHANEVSTTHRRSICFFEETASFPMQRHANGNYIAATKNVVFKMKSASTVGNYDYTFVYSFMLDGSLGVEVMASGSSLPFA
;
A
#
# COMPACT_ATOMS: atom_id res chain seq x y z
N MET A 1 37.73 -47.26 35.75
CA MET A 1 38.35 -46.28 36.68
C MET A 1 38.49 -44.97 35.89
N ARG A 2 37.78 -43.90 36.28
CA ARG A 2 38.34 -42.67 36.91
C ARG A 2 39.60 -42.19 36.15
N ALA A 3 39.57 -41.20 35.23
CA ALA A 3 39.04 -39.83 35.27
C ALA A 3 39.84 -38.86 36.19
N GLY A 4 40.32 -37.74 35.62
CA GLY A 4 40.62 -36.53 36.40
C GLY A 4 41.82 -35.66 35.96
N LEU A 5 41.52 -34.46 35.47
CA LEU A 5 42.28 -33.20 35.54
C LEU A 5 43.68 -33.06 34.89
N ALA A 6 43.74 -32.15 33.91
CA ALA A 6 44.71 -31.04 33.91
C ALA A 6 44.02 -29.78 33.36
N LEU A 7 44.13 -28.66 34.09
CA LEU A 7 43.48 -27.39 33.77
C LEU A 7 44.46 -26.51 32.96
N SER A 8 44.06 -26.04 31.79
CA SER A 8 44.84 -25.11 30.96
C SER A 8 43.96 -23.94 30.53
N ALA A 9 44.32 -22.73 30.95
CA ALA A 9 43.56 -21.52 30.61
C ALA A 9 43.82 -21.11 29.15
N LEU A 10 42.75 -20.99 28.34
CA LEU A 10 42.81 -20.29 27.07
C LEU A 10 42.51 -18.80 27.28
N ILE A 11 43.36 -17.95 26.72
CA ILE A 11 43.14 -16.51 26.63
C ILE A 11 42.12 -16.27 25.52
N ALA A 12 40.87 -15.94 25.89
CA ALA A 12 39.88 -15.47 24.94
C ALA A 12 40.10 -13.98 24.65
N VAL A 13 40.48 -13.64 23.42
CA VAL A 13 40.49 -12.25 22.94
C VAL A 13 39.03 -11.84 22.73
N ALA A 14 38.48 -11.06 23.66
CA ALA A 14 37.15 -10.51 23.53
C ALA A 14 37.15 -9.36 22.50
N THR A 15 36.82 -9.67 21.25
CA THR A 15 36.39 -8.65 20.28
C THR A 15 35.02 -8.14 20.71
N THR A 16 34.99 -7.00 21.38
CA THR A 16 33.77 -6.27 21.71
C THR A 16 33.15 -5.72 20.43
N VAL A 17 32.32 -6.53 19.77
CA VAL A 17 31.32 -6.02 18.83
C VAL A 17 30.35 -5.21 19.68
N THR A 18 30.48 -3.89 19.64
CA THR A 18 29.50 -2.98 20.21
C THR A 18 28.20 -3.18 19.44
N ALA A 19 27.24 -3.90 20.04
CA ALA A 19 25.90 -3.97 19.51
C ALA A 19 25.38 -2.54 19.33
N ALA A 20 24.82 -2.25 18.15
CA ALA A 20 24.15 -0.98 17.92
C ALA A 20 23.07 -0.79 19.01
N PRO A 21 22.91 0.43 19.56
CA PRO A 21 21.93 0.67 20.61
C PRO A 21 20.55 0.28 20.10
N THR A 22 19.83 -0.50 20.90
CA THR A 22 18.43 -0.84 20.62
C THR A 22 17.61 0.44 20.59
N LEU A 23 17.21 0.87 19.38
CA LEU A 23 16.26 1.95 19.19
C LEU A 23 14.97 1.63 19.95
N ASP A 24 14.63 2.47 20.92
CA ASP A 24 13.36 2.39 21.63
C ASP A 24 12.23 2.60 20.63
N ARG A 25 11.33 1.62 20.49
CA ARG A 25 10.25 1.63 19.49
C ARG A 25 9.09 2.56 19.89
N ARG A 26 9.40 3.78 20.32
CA ARG A 26 8.42 4.80 20.70
C ARG A 26 8.76 6.11 20.02
N LYS A 27 7.81 6.61 19.24
CA LYS A 27 7.86 7.81 18.38
C LYS A 27 8.64 7.62 17.08
N LEU A 28 7.93 7.09 16.08
CA LEU A 28 8.04 7.61 14.71
C LEU A 28 6.85 8.57 14.53
N PRO A 29 7.01 9.89 14.69
CA PRO A 29 6.08 10.86 14.13
C PRO A 29 6.26 10.94 12.61
N VAL A 30 5.38 11.73 11.97
CA VAL A 30 5.26 11.96 10.52
C VAL A 30 4.68 10.78 9.74
N PHE A 31 3.56 11.06 9.06
CA PHE A 31 2.64 10.07 8.50
C PHE A 31 2.21 8.99 9.51
N LYS A 32 1.38 9.40 10.48
CA LYS A 32 0.27 8.53 10.90
C LYS A 32 -0.62 8.30 9.68
N ASN A 33 -0.23 7.37 8.82
CA ASN A 33 -1.11 6.81 7.81
C ASN A 33 -2.33 6.28 8.59
N ARG A 34 -3.54 6.82 8.39
CA ARG A 34 -4.64 6.63 9.36
C ARG A 34 -5.03 5.15 9.54
N PHE A 35 -4.87 4.35 8.48
CA PHE A 35 -5.00 2.89 8.47
C PHE A 35 -3.98 2.14 9.36
N VAL A 36 -2.91 2.82 9.79
CA VAL A 36 -1.88 2.32 10.70
C VAL A 36 -1.82 3.19 11.96
N LYS A 37 -2.92 3.20 12.73
CA LYS A 37 -2.78 3.36 14.19
C LYS A 37 -1.71 2.38 14.67
N SER A 38 -0.83 2.82 15.57
CA SER A 38 0.29 2.02 16.07
C SER A 38 -0.22 0.77 16.81
N ARG A 39 -0.48 -0.31 16.07
CA ARG A 39 -0.89 -1.59 16.63
C ARG A 39 0.19 -2.00 17.64
N PRO A 40 -0.16 -2.37 18.88
CA PRO A 40 0.83 -2.92 19.79
C PRO A 40 1.52 -4.08 19.07
N ALA A 41 2.85 -4.10 19.05
CA ALA A 41 3.58 -5.19 18.42
C ALA A 41 3.08 -6.50 19.03
N ILE A 42 2.37 -7.31 18.23
CA ILE A 42 1.68 -8.51 18.70
C ILE A 42 2.78 -9.51 19.07
N GLN A 43 3.22 -9.48 20.33
CA GLN A 43 4.35 -10.28 20.81
C GLN A 43 4.11 -11.79 20.68
N ASN A 44 2.86 -12.21 20.46
CA ASN A 44 2.42 -13.59 20.37
C ASN A 44 1.51 -13.85 19.16
N TYR A 45 1.80 -13.29 17.97
CA TYR A 45 1.21 -13.85 16.75
C TYR A 45 1.90 -15.17 16.44
N VAL A 46 1.43 -16.24 17.08
CA VAL A 46 1.74 -17.60 16.65
C VAL A 46 0.90 -17.83 15.39
N THR A 47 1.51 -17.72 14.22
CA THR A 47 0.98 -18.37 13.02
C THR A 47 0.99 -19.87 13.29
N ASP A 48 -0.07 -20.41 13.90
CA ASP A 48 -0.27 -21.86 14.04
C ASP A 48 -0.79 -22.45 12.70
N VAL A 49 -0.17 -21.98 11.60
CA VAL A 49 -0.29 -22.54 10.26
C VAL A 49 0.53 -23.82 10.29
N SER A 50 -0.12 -24.89 10.71
CA SER A 50 0.40 -26.26 10.70
C SER A 50 0.50 -26.80 9.26
N GLY A 51 1.21 -26.07 8.40
CA GLY A 51 1.49 -26.47 7.03
C GLY A 51 2.21 -27.80 7.03
N ALA A 52 1.54 -28.84 6.52
CA ALA A 52 2.09 -30.18 6.46
C ALA A 52 3.27 -30.23 5.49
N GLN A 53 4.49 -30.11 6.01
CA GLN A 53 5.72 -30.28 5.22
C GLN A 53 5.78 -31.72 4.69
N TYR A 54 5.45 -31.90 3.42
CA TYR A 54 5.59 -33.18 2.74
C TYR A 54 7.06 -33.55 2.63
N ASN A 55 7.45 -34.58 3.38
CA ASN A 55 8.80 -35.14 3.36
C ASN A 55 9.00 -35.97 2.08
N LEU A 56 9.21 -35.29 0.95
CA LEU A 56 9.67 -35.91 -0.29
C LEU A 56 11.09 -36.42 -0.06
N THR A 57 11.27 -37.75 -0.05
CA THR A 57 12.54 -38.39 0.30
C THR A 57 13.68 -38.09 -0.68
N GLU A 58 13.35 -37.63 -1.88
CA GLU A 58 14.28 -37.06 -2.87
C GLU A 58 13.60 -35.83 -3.50
N ILE A 59 14.03 -34.61 -3.13
CA ILE A 59 13.68 -33.39 -3.85
C ILE A 59 14.76 -33.22 -4.93
N PRO A 60 14.41 -33.16 -6.23
CA PRO A 60 15.39 -32.90 -7.29
C PRO A 60 16.10 -31.55 -7.10
N ASP A 61 17.33 -31.44 -7.60
CA ASP A 61 18.09 -30.18 -7.56
C ASP A 61 17.26 -29.02 -8.13
N VAL A 62 17.14 -27.94 -7.36
CA VAL A 62 16.36 -26.76 -7.75
C VAL A 62 16.98 -26.15 -9.02
N PRO A 63 16.22 -26.00 -10.13
CA PRO A 63 16.77 -25.44 -11.35
C PRO A 63 17.29 -24.01 -11.14
N THR A 64 18.51 -23.76 -11.60
CA THR A 64 19.15 -22.45 -11.57
C THR A 64 19.13 -21.80 -12.94
N VAL A 65 19.15 -20.47 -12.95
CA VAL A 65 19.32 -19.65 -14.14
C VAL A 65 20.22 -18.47 -13.77
N THR A 66 20.90 -17.91 -14.77
CA THR A 66 21.63 -16.65 -14.63
C THR A 66 21.04 -15.68 -15.65
N ALA A 67 20.71 -14.47 -15.22
CA ALA A 67 20.23 -13.45 -16.14
C ALA A 67 21.26 -13.15 -17.25
N PRO A 68 20.84 -13.02 -18.53
CA PRO A 68 21.78 -12.75 -19.62
C PRO A 68 22.40 -11.34 -19.56
N HIS A 69 21.78 -10.42 -18.82
CA HIS A 69 22.26 -9.06 -18.57
C HIS A 69 21.93 -8.65 -17.12
N PRO A 70 22.57 -7.59 -16.58
CA PRO A 70 22.07 -6.89 -15.41
C PRO A 70 20.61 -6.47 -15.56
N ASN A 71 19.85 -6.53 -14.47
CA ASN A 71 18.50 -6.02 -14.41
C ASN A 71 18.53 -4.50 -14.25
N VAL A 72 18.54 -3.78 -15.38
CA VAL A 72 18.51 -2.31 -15.43
C VAL A 72 17.20 -1.70 -14.90
N TRP A 73 16.22 -2.53 -14.54
CA TRP A 73 14.93 -2.15 -13.94
C TRP A 73 14.80 -2.53 -12.46
N ALA A 74 15.83 -3.15 -11.87
CA ALA A 74 15.83 -3.55 -10.46
C ALA A 74 15.68 -2.34 -9.54
N SER A 75 14.81 -2.45 -8.53
CA SER A 75 14.61 -1.44 -7.48
C SER A 75 15.94 -0.99 -6.86
N LEU A 76 15.96 0.17 -6.20
CA LEU A 76 17.15 0.64 -5.50
C LEU A 76 17.59 -0.37 -4.43
N SER A 77 18.90 -0.55 -4.26
CA SER A 77 19.42 -1.29 -3.10
C SER A 77 19.22 -0.45 -1.84
N ILE A 78 19.29 -1.07 -0.66
CA ILE A 78 19.19 -0.36 0.63
C ILE A 78 20.33 0.65 0.76
N GLU A 79 21.53 0.29 0.29
CA GLU A 79 22.72 1.13 0.27
C GLU A 79 22.59 2.29 -0.72
N GLU A 80 22.06 2.05 -1.92
CA GLU A 80 21.78 3.10 -2.90
C GLU A 80 20.75 4.08 -2.36
N ALA A 81 19.64 3.58 -1.80
CA ALA A 81 18.59 4.38 -1.20
C ALA A 81 19.13 5.28 -0.06
N ALA A 82 19.89 4.69 0.87
CA ALA A 82 20.54 5.43 1.94
C ALA A 82 21.55 6.47 1.42
N SER A 83 22.28 6.17 0.34
CA SER A 83 23.22 7.12 -0.28
C SER A 83 22.51 8.31 -0.92
N VAL A 84 21.34 8.11 -1.53
CA VAL A 84 20.50 9.18 -2.12
C VAL A 84 19.91 10.07 -1.03
N VAL A 85 19.38 9.48 0.05
CA VAL A 85 18.90 10.23 1.22
C VAL A 85 20.04 11.08 1.82
N GLY A 86 21.22 10.49 2.03
CA GLY A 86 22.39 11.21 2.53
C GLY A 86 22.90 12.29 1.57
N PHE A 87 22.81 12.09 0.26
CA PHE A 87 23.14 13.12 -0.73
C PHE A 87 22.20 14.33 -0.65
N LEU A 88 20.89 14.07 -0.55
CA LEU A 88 19.87 15.14 -0.49
C LEU A 88 19.92 15.92 0.83
N HIS A 89 20.13 15.27 1.98
CA HIS A 89 20.33 15.97 3.26
C HIS A 89 21.58 16.86 3.30
N ASN A 90 22.60 16.56 2.49
CA ASN A 90 23.77 17.43 2.33
C ASN A 90 23.50 18.64 1.40
N ASN A 91 22.37 18.67 0.68
CA ASN A 91 21.98 19.81 -0.15
C ASN A 91 21.19 20.82 0.69
N THR A 92 21.89 21.84 1.19
CA THR A 92 21.32 22.89 2.05
C THR A 92 20.17 23.67 1.40
N ASP A 93 20.09 23.73 0.07
CA ASP A 93 19.04 24.47 -0.64
C ASP A 93 17.65 23.81 -0.51
N LEU A 94 17.60 22.52 -0.16
CA LEU A 94 16.36 21.78 0.06
C LEU A 94 15.78 21.99 1.47
N ASN A 95 16.61 22.41 2.44
CA ASN A 95 16.25 22.60 3.85
C ASN A 95 15.44 21.42 4.42
N LEU A 96 15.97 20.20 4.29
CA LEU A 96 15.29 18.99 4.72
C LEU A 96 15.41 18.78 6.23
N THR A 97 14.32 18.29 6.82
CA THR A 97 14.29 17.69 8.16
C THR A 97 14.10 16.19 7.99
N ALA A 98 14.83 15.39 8.77
CA ALA A 98 14.72 13.93 8.71
C ALA A 98 13.26 13.50 8.97
N ALA A 99 12.74 12.59 8.15
CA ALA A 99 11.34 12.19 8.20
C ALA A 99 10.84 11.75 9.59
N ALA A 100 11.70 11.14 10.41
CA ALA A 100 11.35 10.72 11.77
C ALA A 100 11.27 11.86 12.82
N ASP A 101 11.72 13.08 12.48
CA ASP A 101 11.73 14.25 13.37
C ASP A 101 10.89 15.43 12.83
N ALA A 102 10.45 15.36 11.57
CA ALA A 102 9.72 16.43 10.90
C ALA A 102 8.32 16.70 11.48
N THR A 103 7.71 17.79 11.02
CA THR A 103 6.34 18.22 11.34
C THR A 103 5.58 18.55 10.06
N ALA A 104 4.32 18.97 10.19
CA ALA A 104 3.55 19.54 9.09
C ALA A 104 4.22 20.77 8.41
N TRP A 105 5.24 21.38 9.03
CA TRP A 105 5.89 22.61 8.56
C TRP A 105 7.37 22.43 8.15
N ASP A 106 7.78 21.19 7.87
CA ASP A 106 9.13 20.83 7.42
C ASP A 106 9.15 20.41 5.94
N ASN A 107 10.35 20.35 5.35
CA ASN A 107 10.55 19.70 4.06
C ASN A 107 11.09 18.28 4.31
N VAL A 108 10.54 17.27 3.64
CA VAL A 108 10.80 15.86 3.94
C VAL A 108 10.83 15.00 2.67
N ILE A 109 11.71 13.99 2.63
CA ILE A 109 11.74 12.97 1.58
C ILE A 109 10.64 11.94 1.88
N THR A 110 9.59 11.89 1.06
CA THR A 110 8.44 11.00 1.29
C THR A 110 8.62 9.65 0.60
N ASN A 111 8.98 9.63 -0.69
CA ASN A 111 9.11 8.41 -1.48
C ASN A 111 10.45 8.39 -2.23
N LEU A 112 10.96 7.19 -2.46
CA LEU A 112 12.20 6.95 -3.19
C LEU A 112 12.10 5.66 -3.99
N ASP A 113 12.31 5.73 -5.31
CA ASP A 113 12.17 4.59 -6.22
C ASP A 113 13.20 4.65 -7.37
N LEU A 114 13.31 3.61 -8.19
CA LEU A 114 14.16 3.67 -9.40
C LEU A 114 13.50 4.56 -10.46
N ALA A 115 14.22 5.59 -10.93
CA ALA A 115 13.88 6.27 -12.18
C ALA A 115 14.23 5.35 -13.36
N VAL A 116 13.26 4.52 -13.77
CA VAL A 116 13.46 3.49 -14.80
C VAL A 116 14.03 4.08 -16.10
N PRO A 117 15.14 3.53 -16.64
CA PRO A 117 15.77 4.04 -17.85
C PRO A 117 14.85 4.03 -19.08
N ASN A 118 15.07 4.99 -19.98
CA ASN A 118 14.28 5.09 -21.21
C ASN A 118 14.41 3.83 -22.06
N LYS A 119 13.28 3.35 -22.60
CA LYS A 119 13.24 2.18 -23.49
C LYS A 119 14.25 2.26 -24.64
N THR A 120 14.45 3.44 -25.21
CA THR A 120 15.43 3.66 -26.30
C THR A 120 16.87 3.36 -25.86
N GLU A 121 17.25 3.76 -24.65
CA GLU A 121 18.59 3.53 -24.09
C GLU A 121 18.79 2.04 -23.77
N VAL A 122 17.81 1.41 -23.11
CA VAL A 122 17.86 -0.02 -22.79
C VAL A 122 17.92 -0.89 -24.05
N MET A 123 17.17 -0.54 -25.10
CA MET A 123 17.22 -1.25 -26.38
C MET A 123 18.54 -1.03 -27.13
N ALA A 124 19.18 0.15 -26.98
CA ALA A 124 20.53 0.39 -27.52
C ALA A 124 21.61 -0.41 -26.77
N TYR A 125 21.53 -0.46 -25.43
CA TYR A 125 22.39 -1.28 -24.58
C TYR A 125 22.31 -2.76 -24.94
N LYS A 126 21.10 -3.33 -24.93
CA LYS A 126 20.86 -4.75 -25.28
C LYS A 126 21.24 -5.11 -26.71
N ALA A 127 21.28 -4.14 -27.62
CA ALA A 127 21.76 -4.32 -28.98
C ALA A 127 23.30 -4.17 -29.13
N GLY A 128 24.04 -3.95 -28.04
CA GLY A 128 25.48 -3.69 -28.05
C GLY A 128 25.88 -2.36 -28.69
N LYS A 129 24.95 -1.40 -28.80
CA LYS A 129 25.14 -0.10 -29.47
C LYS A 129 25.41 1.05 -28.49
N ALA A 130 25.19 0.84 -27.20
CA ALA A 130 25.45 1.78 -26.13
C ALA A 130 25.98 1.02 -24.89
N GLY A 131 26.55 1.78 -23.94
CA GLY A 131 26.83 1.24 -22.60
C GLY A 131 25.54 0.98 -21.81
N GLU A 132 25.68 0.44 -20.60
CA GLU A 132 24.57 0.29 -19.67
C GLU A 132 23.99 1.68 -19.32
N PRO A 133 22.65 1.85 -19.29
CA PRO A 133 22.05 3.14 -18.96
C PRO A 133 22.47 3.63 -17.57
N ALA A 134 22.63 4.94 -17.42
CA ALA A 134 22.93 5.53 -16.12
C ALA A 134 21.81 5.22 -15.12
N ARG A 135 22.16 4.67 -13.96
CA ARG A 135 21.21 4.36 -12.91
C ARG A 135 20.88 5.63 -12.14
N MET A 136 19.59 5.97 -12.07
CA MET A 136 19.08 7.21 -11.49
C MET A 136 17.99 6.87 -10.47
N ALA A 137 17.95 7.57 -9.34
CA ALA A 137 16.83 7.53 -8.41
C ALA A 137 15.78 8.59 -8.77
N GLU A 138 14.53 8.27 -8.49
CA GLU A 138 13.43 9.22 -8.41
C GLU A 138 13.07 9.43 -6.96
N VAL A 139 12.94 10.70 -6.55
CA VAL A 139 12.71 11.07 -5.16
C VAL A 139 11.58 12.08 -5.09
N THR A 140 10.49 11.75 -4.41
CA THR A 140 9.43 12.71 -4.10
C THR A 140 9.81 13.45 -2.83
N ILE A 141 9.92 14.77 -2.92
CA ILE A 141 10.16 15.64 -1.76
C ILE A 141 8.88 16.44 -1.51
N MET A 142 8.39 16.40 -0.27
CA MET A 142 7.31 17.27 0.20
C MET A 142 7.94 18.52 0.82
N PHE A 143 7.62 19.68 0.27
CA PHE A 143 8.01 21.00 0.78
C PHE A 143 6.82 21.59 1.53
N SER A 144 6.85 21.51 2.86
CA SER A 144 5.80 22.07 3.71
C SER A 144 6.28 23.21 4.62
N ALA A 145 7.52 23.67 4.50
CA ALA A 145 8.02 24.88 5.18
C ALA A 145 7.52 26.20 4.53
N CYS A 146 6.25 26.26 4.12
CA CYS A 146 5.62 27.42 3.48
C CYS A 146 4.08 27.38 3.56
N ASP A 147 3.45 28.53 3.29
CA ASP A 147 1.98 28.67 3.28
C ASP A 147 1.30 27.92 2.14
N GLU A 148 2.02 27.73 1.02
CA GLU A 148 1.55 27.07 -0.20
C GLU A 148 2.37 25.77 -0.44
N PRO A 149 2.20 24.73 0.41
CA PRO A 149 3.02 23.52 0.43
C PRO A 149 2.88 22.76 -0.87
N PHE A 150 3.88 21.97 -1.26
CA PHE A 150 3.86 21.19 -2.49
C PHE A 150 4.69 19.91 -2.40
N VAL A 151 4.39 18.93 -3.24
CA VAL A 151 5.29 17.82 -3.55
C VAL A 151 5.94 18.09 -4.90
N GLU A 152 7.20 17.71 -5.04
CA GLU A 152 7.93 17.81 -6.30
C GLU A 152 8.89 16.62 -6.44
N ASP A 153 8.79 15.91 -7.56
CA ASP A 153 9.70 14.82 -7.89
C ASP A 153 11.04 15.34 -8.40
N TYR A 154 12.12 14.71 -7.95
CA TYR A 154 13.51 14.97 -8.31
C TYR A 154 14.13 13.72 -8.94
N LEU A 155 14.92 13.94 -10.00
CA LEU A 155 15.81 12.95 -10.57
C LEU A 155 17.17 13.11 -9.90
N VAL A 156 17.67 12.06 -9.26
CA VAL A 156 18.94 12.07 -8.51
C VAL A 156 19.89 11.02 -9.08
N GLY A 157 21.05 11.46 -9.55
CA GLY A 157 22.06 10.56 -10.10
C GLY A 157 23.12 11.26 -10.94
N PRO A 158 24.02 10.50 -11.60
CA PRO A 158 24.05 9.04 -11.62
C PRO A 158 24.40 8.41 -10.27
N LEU A 159 24.01 7.15 -10.10
CA LEU A 159 24.39 6.28 -9.00
C LEU A 159 25.56 5.36 -9.42
N PRO A 160 26.46 4.94 -8.49
CA PRO A 160 26.53 5.34 -7.08
C PRO A 160 26.83 6.84 -6.89
N VAL A 161 26.42 7.38 -5.74
CA VAL A 161 26.59 8.81 -5.42
C VAL A 161 28.08 9.20 -5.50
N SER A 162 28.36 10.32 -6.18
CA SER A 162 29.69 10.83 -6.50
C SER A 162 29.67 12.35 -6.68
N GLU A 163 30.84 12.96 -6.95
CA GLU A 163 30.95 14.39 -7.29
C GLU A 163 30.17 14.79 -8.57
N ASN A 164 29.83 13.82 -9.43
CA ASN A 164 29.02 14.04 -10.62
C ASN A 164 27.51 13.88 -10.37
N THR A 165 27.10 13.44 -9.18
CA THR A 165 25.69 13.24 -8.85
C THR A 165 25.00 14.59 -8.68
N THR A 166 23.86 14.75 -9.32
CA THR A 166 23.03 15.96 -9.27
C THR A 166 21.60 15.59 -8.83
N ALA A 167 20.89 16.54 -8.23
CA ALA A 167 19.45 16.46 -7.99
C ALA A 167 18.76 17.58 -8.79
N THR A 168 17.80 17.23 -9.65
CA THR A 168 17.05 18.20 -10.46
C THR A 168 15.57 17.86 -10.52
N PRO A 169 14.64 18.83 -10.50
CA PRO A 169 13.21 18.57 -10.67
C PRO A 169 12.89 17.75 -11.93
N TYR A 170 12.04 16.73 -11.80
CA TYR A 170 11.82 15.69 -12.78
C TYR A 170 10.44 15.76 -13.45
N SER A 171 10.21 16.79 -14.26
CA SER A 171 8.93 16.98 -14.95
C SER A 171 8.70 16.08 -16.18
N PHE A 172 9.63 15.17 -16.52
CA PHE A 172 9.56 14.37 -17.75
C PHE A 172 8.35 13.42 -17.81
N ARG A 173 7.92 12.86 -16.67
CA ARG A 173 6.80 11.89 -16.63
C ARG A 173 5.42 12.52 -16.49
N THR A 174 5.33 13.83 -16.36
CA THR A 174 4.07 14.55 -16.12
C THR A 174 3.65 15.38 -17.32
N THR A 175 2.39 15.25 -17.72
CA THR A 175 1.77 16.02 -18.80
C THR A 175 1.54 17.49 -18.44
N LYS A 176 1.67 17.86 -17.16
CA LYS A 176 1.52 19.23 -16.65
C LYS A 176 2.71 20.13 -17.00
N GLY A 177 3.85 19.57 -17.43
CA GLY A 177 5.09 20.30 -17.71
C GLY A 177 5.88 20.71 -16.46
N THR A 178 5.36 20.44 -15.27
CA THR A 178 6.04 20.61 -13.97
C THR A 178 5.75 19.40 -13.09
N SER A 179 6.75 18.90 -12.36
CA SER A 179 6.60 17.88 -11.31
C SER A 179 6.03 18.46 -10.01
N ARG A 180 5.85 19.79 -9.92
CA ARG A 180 5.24 20.43 -8.76
C ARG A 180 3.72 20.22 -8.73
N ILE A 181 3.28 19.45 -7.75
CA ILE A 181 1.86 19.20 -7.44
C ILE A 181 1.62 19.79 -6.05
N LYS A 182 0.53 20.54 -5.87
CA LYS A 182 0.36 21.25 -4.60
C LYS A 182 0.02 20.28 -3.46
N ASN A 183 0.48 20.62 -2.26
CA ASN A 183 0.20 20.05 -0.96
C ASN A 183 -1.31 20.06 -0.69
N TYR A 184 -1.94 18.92 -1.00
CA TYR A 184 -3.15 18.36 -0.41
C TYR A 184 -3.14 18.46 1.15
N GLY A 185 -3.37 17.36 1.86
CA GLY A 185 -3.49 17.32 3.34
C GLY A 185 -2.23 17.64 4.18
N ALA A 186 -1.57 18.79 3.99
CA ALA A 186 -0.35 19.17 4.73
C ALA A 186 -0.52 19.36 6.26
N ASP A 187 -1.73 19.72 6.73
CA ASP A 187 -2.08 19.87 8.16
C ASP A 187 -3.24 18.93 8.55
N GLU A 188 -3.21 17.69 8.07
CA GLU A 188 -4.25 16.68 8.30
C GLU A 188 -4.45 16.34 9.80
N ASP A 189 -3.41 16.51 10.62
CA ASP A 189 -3.43 16.34 12.06
C ASP A 189 -4.34 17.37 12.75
N LYS A 190 -4.13 18.66 12.48
CA LYS A 190 -4.98 19.75 12.98
C LYS A 190 -6.41 19.65 12.43
N ALA A 191 -6.57 19.09 11.24
CA ALA A 191 -7.89 18.85 10.67
C ALA A 191 -8.69 17.85 11.52
N ALA A 192 -8.06 16.76 11.95
CA ALA A 192 -8.67 15.80 12.87
C ALA A 192 -9.03 16.44 14.22
N GLU A 193 -8.17 17.30 14.76
CA GLU A 193 -8.44 18.05 15.99
C GLU A 193 -9.70 18.92 15.85
N LEU A 194 -9.81 19.74 14.78
CA LEU A 194 -11.00 20.55 14.51
C LEU A 194 -12.28 19.71 14.40
N TYR A 195 -12.22 18.54 13.76
CA TYR A 195 -13.39 17.67 13.61
C TYR A 195 -13.88 17.15 14.98
N LEU A 196 -12.97 16.72 15.84
CA LEU A 196 -13.28 16.22 17.18
C LEU A 196 -13.76 17.34 18.11
N GLU A 197 -13.07 18.49 18.15
CA GLU A 197 -13.48 19.65 18.96
C GLU A 197 -14.89 20.13 18.58
N THR A 198 -15.20 20.14 17.28
CA THR A 198 -16.53 20.48 16.79
C THR A 198 -17.58 19.46 17.22
N ALA A 199 -17.27 18.16 17.15
CA ALA A 199 -18.17 17.10 17.59
C ALA A 199 -18.50 17.20 19.08
N GLN A 200 -17.50 17.50 19.92
CA GLN A 200 -17.66 17.66 21.37
C GLN A 200 -18.63 18.80 21.75
N THR A 201 -18.82 19.82 20.92
CA THR A 201 -19.86 20.86 21.14
C THR A 201 -21.30 20.32 21.11
N CYS A 202 -21.47 19.09 20.62
CA CYS A 202 -22.72 18.34 20.51
C CYS A 202 -22.69 17.00 21.25
N ASP A 203 -21.76 16.76 22.18
CA ASP A 203 -21.60 15.45 22.84
C ASP A 203 -22.89 14.93 23.50
N ASP A 204 -23.76 15.81 23.97
CA ASP A 204 -25.09 15.45 24.49
C ASP A 204 -26.03 14.89 23.40
N ILE A 205 -26.02 15.50 22.22
CA ILE A 205 -26.76 15.03 21.04
C ILE A 205 -26.12 13.76 20.48
N VAL A 206 -24.79 13.71 20.36
CA VAL A 206 -24.03 12.54 19.87
C VAL A 206 -24.26 11.34 20.79
N THR A 207 -24.25 11.53 22.11
CA THR A 207 -24.57 10.48 23.09
C THR A 207 -26.04 10.04 22.99
N ASP A 208 -26.98 10.97 22.75
CA ASP A 208 -28.40 10.64 22.65
C ASP A 208 -28.79 9.92 21.34
N LEU A 209 -28.04 10.17 20.24
CA LEU A 209 -28.23 9.53 18.94
C LEU A 209 -27.41 8.22 18.80
N LEU A 210 -26.11 8.27 19.09
CA LEU A 210 -25.16 7.18 18.86
C LEU A 210 -24.86 6.36 20.13
N GLY A 211 -25.33 6.78 21.30
CA GLY A 211 -25.19 6.03 22.56
C GLY A 211 -23.83 6.17 23.25
N ALA A 212 -22.93 7.04 22.77
CA ALA A 212 -21.64 7.35 23.40
C ALA A 212 -21.15 8.76 22.98
N ALA A 213 -20.16 9.31 23.70
CA ALA A 213 -19.57 10.61 23.39
C ALA A 213 -18.70 10.56 22.13
N SER A 214 -18.44 11.72 21.51
CA SER A 214 -17.74 11.82 20.22
C SER A 214 -16.30 11.28 20.23
N ASP A 215 -15.62 11.33 21.38
CA ASP A 215 -14.25 10.81 21.56
C ASP A 215 -14.14 9.27 21.54
N THR A 216 -15.28 8.57 21.53
CA THR A 216 -15.37 7.11 21.37
C THR A 216 -15.49 6.65 19.92
N PHE A 217 -15.57 7.59 18.96
CA PHE A 217 -15.69 7.34 17.53
C PHE A 217 -14.46 7.87 16.78
N ASP A 218 -14.13 7.24 15.66
CA ASP A 218 -13.22 7.84 14.69
C ASP A 218 -14.00 8.77 13.76
N ILE A 219 -13.40 9.92 13.41
CA ILE A 219 -14.04 10.94 12.57
C ILE A 219 -13.14 11.23 11.36
N TRP A 220 -13.54 10.69 10.21
CA TRP A 220 -12.82 10.82 8.94
C TRP A 220 -13.79 10.75 7.76
N GLY A 221 -13.29 11.08 6.56
CA GLY A 221 -14.12 11.41 5.41
C GLY A 221 -13.51 11.04 4.07
N ILE A 222 -13.81 11.87 3.08
CA ILE A 222 -13.52 11.65 1.66
C ILE A 222 -12.02 11.67 1.32
N ASP A 223 -11.64 10.85 0.34
CA ASP A 223 -10.35 10.87 -0.35
C ASP A 223 -10.58 10.46 -1.83
N PRO A 224 -10.08 11.20 -2.83
CA PRO A 224 -9.34 12.46 -2.73
C PRO A 224 -10.20 13.61 -2.23
N LEU A 225 -9.48 14.63 -1.77
CA LEU A 225 -10.02 15.84 -1.18
C LEU A 225 -10.75 16.65 -2.28
N TRP A 226 -11.93 17.20 -1.98
CA TRP A 226 -12.76 17.88 -2.99
C TRP A 226 -12.26 19.31 -3.30
N HIS A 227 -12.46 19.76 -4.54
CA HIS A 227 -11.96 21.07 -5.01
C HIS A 227 -13.12 21.84 -5.65
N GLU A 228 -13.59 22.92 -5.01
CA GLU A 228 -14.76 23.67 -5.46
C GLU A 228 -14.50 25.18 -5.43
N GLU A 229 -14.61 25.83 -6.60
CA GLU A 229 -14.55 27.29 -6.77
C GLU A 229 -13.27 27.98 -6.25
N GLY A 230 -12.14 27.26 -6.19
CA GLY A 230 -10.85 27.82 -5.75
C GLY A 230 -10.65 27.85 -4.23
N ARG A 231 -11.68 27.50 -3.45
CA ARG A 231 -11.50 26.90 -2.13
C ARG A 231 -11.03 25.47 -2.30
N VAL A 232 -10.39 24.91 -1.28
CA VAL A 232 -10.09 23.49 -1.31
C VAL A 232 -10.33 22.84 0.03
N ILE A 233 -10.96 21.68 -0.10
CA ILE A 233 -11.78 21.09 0.93
C ILE A 233 -10.94 19.99 1.54
N SER A 234 -10.14 20.38 2.53
CA SER A 234 -8.87 19.71 2.83
C SER A 234 -7.82 20.11 1.78
N LYS A 235 -7.25 21.33 1.95
CA LYS A 235 -6.05 21.81 1.23
C LYS A 235 -6.14 23.21 0.60
N LEU A 236 -5.34 23.44 -0.43
CA LEU A 236 -5.35 24.61 -1.34
C LEU A 236 -4.37 24.34 -2.51
N ALA A 237 -4.31 24.98 -3.69
CA ALA A 237 -4.94 26.12 -4.39
C ALA A 237 -4.46 26.05 -5.88
N GLN A 238 -4.50 27.05 -6.79
CA GLN A 238 -4.82 28.50 -6.80
C GLN A 238 -5.31 28.83 -8.26
N GLU A 239 -5.46 30.04 -8.82
CA GLU A 239 -5.01 31.43 -8.53
C GLU A 239 -6.19 32.44 -8.38
N HIS A 240 -5.85 33.66 -7.94
CA HIS A 240 -6.66 34.89 -7.69
C HIS A 240 -7.22 35.63 -8.96
N PRO A 241 -7.87 36.84 -8.90
CA PRO A 241 -8.47 37.63 -7.79
C PRO A 241 -9.92 38.16 -8.00
N ARG A 242 -10.58 38.59 -6.90
CA ARG A 242 -11.78 39.49 -6.76
C ARG A 242 -12.71 39.72 -7.98
N ALA A 243 -13.95 39.25 -7.86
CA ALA A 243 -15.15 39.99 -8.30
C ALA A 243 -16.36 39.66 -7.41
N GLU A 244 -17.20 40.66 -7.14
CA GLU A 244 -18.43 40.55 -6.33
C GLU A 244 -19.60 40.11 -7.21
N LEU A 245 -20.37 39.07 -6.82
CA LEU A 245 -21.85 38.94 -6.97
C LEU A 245 -22.31 37.47 -6.86
N ALA A 246 -23.21 37.23 -5.89
CA ALA A 246 -24.19 36.14 -5.78
C ALA A 246 -23.71 34.66 -5.81
N ASP A 247 -24.01 33.99 -4.69
CA ASP A 247 -24.38 32.57 -4.55
C ASP A 247 -23.51 31.51 -5.26
N HIS A 248 -22.65 30.82 -4.49
CA HIS A 248 -22.78 29.38 -4.14
C HIS A 248 -21.73 28.96 -3.07
N ILE A 249 -21.98 27.88 -2.34
CA ILE A 249 -21.23 27.44 -1.13
C ILE A 249 -21.03 25.92 -1.22
N VAL A 250 -19.79 25.43 -1.11
CA VAL A 250 -19.56 23.98 -0.87
C VAL A 250 -18.30 23.69 -0.01
N PRO A 251 -18.47 23.02 1.16
CA PRO A 251 -17.42 22.40 2.02
C PRO A 251 -17.32 20.84 1.94
N GLY A 252 -16.54 20.19 2.82
CA GLY A 252 -16.23 18.74 2.74
C GLY A 252 -16.60 17.89 3.92
N TRP A 253 -16.86 16.63 3.64
CA TRP A 253 -17.58 15.74 4.54
C TRP A 253 -16.68 14.79 5.33
N VAL A 254 -17.00 14.64 6.62
CA VAL A 254 -16.55 13.56 7.49
C VAL A 254 -17.75 12.85 8.11
N GLY A 255 -17.61 11.55 8.35
CA GLY A 255 -18.57 10.70 9.04
C GLY A 255 -18.02 10.23 10.38
N PHE A 256 -18.93 9.78 11.26
CA PHE A 256 -18.58 9.09 12.51
C PHE A 256 -18.50 7.57 12.25
N TRP A 257 -17.43 6.94 12.72
CA TRP A 257 -17.14 5.52 12.56
C TRP A 257 -16.96 4.85 13.92
N GLY A 258 -17.58 3.68 14.11
CA GLY A 258 -17.46 2.90 15.33
C GLY A 258 -16.09 2.24 15.43
N ILE A 259 -15.31 2.55 16.46
CA ILE A 259 -14.00 1.95 16.67
C ILE A 259 -14.18 0.50 17.17
N PRO A 260 -13.57 -0.52 16.53
CA PRO A 260 -13.56 -1.87 17.05
C PRO A 260 -12.87 -1.98 18.43
N GLU A 261 -13.57 -2.53 19.41
CA GLU A 261 -13.05 -2.93 20.73
C GLU A 261 -12.46 -4.36 20.70
N THR A 262 -12.66 -5.09 19.60
CA THR A 262 -12.14 -6.44 19.37
C THR A 262 -10.75 -6.42 18.70
N VAL A 263 -10.21 -7.60 18.39
CA VAL A 263 -8.96 -7.73 17.61
C VAL A 263 -9.16 -7.59 16.09
N PHE A 264 -10.40 -7.43 15.62
CA PHE A 264 -10.73 -7.44 14.20
C PHE A 264 -10.68 -6.04 13.56
N ASP A 265 -10.26 -6.01 12.31
CA ASP A 265 -10.04 -4.80 11.51
C ASP A 265 -11.33 -4.38 10.77
N GLY A 266 -12.38 -4.15 11.55
CA GLY A 266 -13.76 -4.01 11.06
C GLY A 266 -14.33 -2.59 11.04
N GLU A 267 -13.51 -1.55 11.28
CA GLU A 267 -13.98 -0.16 11.43
C GLU A 267 -14.79 0.33 10.23
N THR A 268 -14.38 -0.03 9.01
CA THR A 268 -15.08 0.37 7.78
C THR A 268 -16.50 -0.20 7.69
N LEU A 269 -16.81 -1.29 8.40
CA LEU A 269 -18.14 -1.89 8.48
C LEU A 269 -19.05 -1.17 9.49
N LEU A 270 -18.54 -0.17 10.22
CA LEU A 270 -19.21 0.49 11.34
C LEU A 270 -19.53 2.00 11.12
N PRO A 271 -19.96 2.48 9.93
CA PRO A 271 -20.41 3.87 9.79
C PRO A 271 -21.65 4.13 10.66
N GLN A 272 -21.73 5.30 11.30
CA GLN A 272 -22.76 5.61 12.31
C GLN A 272 -23.88 6.54 11.80
N GLY A 273 -23.86 6.95 10.53
CA GLY A 273 -24.96 7.73 9.91
C GLY A 273 -25.08 9.18 10.39
N LEU A 274 -24.03 9.73 11.00
CA LEU A 274 -23.90 11.14 11.38
C LEU A 274 -22.72 11.73 10.62
N TYR A 275 -22.91 12.91 10.03
CA TYR A 275 -21.90 13.56 9.17
C TYR A 275 -21.79 15.06 9.46
N MET A 276 -20.58 15.59 9.33
CA MET A 276 -20.25 17.01 9.47
C MET A 276 -19.52 17.52 8.23
N LYS A 277 -19.60 18.83 7.96
CA LYS A 277 -19.01 19.45 6.76
C LYS A 277 -18.05 20.59 7.10
N PHE A 278 -16.81 20.61 6.60
CA PHE A 278 -15.76 21.59 6.95
C PHE A 278 -15.12 22.24 5.73
N ASP A 279 -14.75 23.52 5.84
CA ASP A 279 -13.76 24.13 4.95
C ASP A 279 -12.47 24.31 5.73
N ILE A 280 -11.44 23.60 5.28
CA ILE A 280 -10.08 23.82 5.71
C ILE A 280 -9.28 24.34 4.50
N THR A 281 -9.55 25.56 4.09
CA THR A 281 -8.76 26.35 3.13
C THR A 281 -7.63 27.10 3.86
N GLY A 282 -6.49 27.37 3.22
CA GLY A 282 -5.32 27.97 3.87
C GLY A 282 -4.55 26.99 4.76
N ARG A 283 -3.64 27.49 5.62
CA ARG A 283 -2.93 26.68 6.64
C ARG A 283 -3.11 27.17 8.08
N ASP A 284 -3.90 28.23 8.26
CA ASP A 284 -4.26 28.77 9.56
C ASP A 284 -5.57 28.12 10.04
N PRO A 285 -5.57 27.29 11.11
CA PRO A 285 -6.78 26.68 11.63
C PRO A 285 -7.81 27.67 12.20
N SER A 286 -7.40 28.90 12.53
CA SER A 286 -8.34 29.93 12.99
C SER A 286 -9.18 30.52 11.86
N GLU A 287 -8.70 30.42 10.63
CA GLU A 287 -9.43 30.75 9.39
C GLU A 287 -10.18 29.53 8.82
N TRP A 288 -9.97 28.33 9.38
CA TRP A 288 -10.76 27.17 8.99
C TRP A 288 -12.17 27.29 9.56
N GLN A 289 -13.14 27.09 8.69
CA GLN A 289 -14.52 27.37 9.02
C GLN A 289 -15.36 26.12 8.98
N PHE A 290 -16.14 26.03 10.05
CA PHE A 290 -17.54 25.72 9.90
C PHE A 290 -18.21 26.81 8.96
N LEU A 291 -18.06 26.71 7.62
CA LEU A 291 -18.83 27.42 6.55
C LEU A 291 -20.36 27.25 6.57
N GLY A 292 -21.14 28.29 6.82
CA GLY A 292 -22.60 28.16 7.03
C GLY A 292 -23.43 27.48 5.92
N SER A 293 -24.67 27.16 6.29
CA SER A 293 -25.74 26.55 5.49
C SER A 293 -25.70 25.03 5.26
N ASP A 294 -24.76 24.29 5.86
CA ASP A 294 -24.33 23.02 5.24
C ASP A 294 -24.00 21.83 6.18
N ARG A 295 -24.60 21.71 7.38
CA ARG A 295 -23.75 21.37 8.55
C ARG A 295 -23.78 20.11 9.36
N TRP A 296 -24.93 19.62 9.70
CA TRP A 296 -25.03 18.25 10.18
C TRP A 296 -25.94 17.53 9.21
N LEU A 297 -25.59 16.30 8.87
CA LEU A 297 -26.48 15.43 8.13
C LEU A 297 -26.72 14.18 8.98
N HIS A 298 -27.99 13.89 9.22
CA HIS A 298 -28.45 12.69 9.92
C HIS A 298 -29.84 12.31 9.41
N ASP A 299 -30.05 11.03 9.09
CA ASP A 299 -31.29 10.51 8.50
C ASP A 299 -31.81 11.34 7.30
N TYR A 300 -30.90 11.71 6.39
CA TYR A 300 -31.16 12.56 5.21
C TYR A 300 -31.69 13.98 5.52
N VAL A 301 -31.85 14.32 6.79
CA VAL A 301 -32.19 15.66 7.26
C VAL A 301 -30.89 16.41 7.51
N PHE A 302 -30.94 17.70 7.17
CA PHE A 302 -29.80 18.56 7.04
C PHE A 302 -29.98 19.81 7.89
N TYR A 303 -28.97 20.14 8.68
CA TYR A 303 -29.04 21.18 9.69
C TYR A 303 -28.01 22.27 9.36
N PRO A 304 -28.43 23.49 8.95
CA PRO A 304 -27.55 24.57 8.47
C PRO A 304 -26.47 25.04 9.45
N THR A 305 -26.71 24.91 10.76
CA THR A 305 -25.79 25.23 11.84
C THR A 305 -25.91 24.24 13.00
N THR A 306 -24.92 24.23 13.91
CA THR A 306 -25.00 23.51 15.19
C THR A 306 -26.17 23.99 16.05
N ALA A 307 -26.59 25.26 15.94
CA ALA A 307 -27.76 25.76 16.65
C ALA A 307 -29.07 25.18 16.10
N ASP A 308 -29.19 24.99 14.78
CA ASP A 308 -30.35 24.35 14.16
C ASP A 308 -30.43 22.86 14.50
N PHE A 309 -29.28 22.17 14.51
CA PHE A 309 -29.18 20.77 14.94
C PHE A 309 -29.62 20.62 16.41
N ARG A 310 -29.08 21.46 17.29
CA ARG A 310 -29.47 21.51 18.71
C ARG A 310 -30.95 21.84 18.90
N GLN A 311 -31.49 22.84 18.21
CA GLN A 311 -32.91 23.19 18.30
C GLN A 311 -33.81 22.05 17.79
N ALA A 312 -33.42 21.35 16.72
CA ALA A 312 -34.15 20.20 16.23
C ALA A 312 -34.15 19.05 17.25
N TRP A 313 -33.01 18.79 17.90
CA TRP A 313 -32.88 17.80 18.96
C TRP A 313 -33.75 18.13 20.18
N GLU A 314 -33.63 19.35 20.72
CA GLU A 314 -34.45 19.86 21.84
C GLU A 314 -35.96 19.84 21.53
N SER A 315 -36.33 20.01 20.26
CA SER A 315 -37.72 19.94 19.78
C SER A 315 -38.22 18.50 19.54
N GLY A 316 -37.39 17.48 19.73
CA GLY A 316 -37.72 16.08 19.42
C GLY A 316 -37.95 15.80 17.93
N LYS A 317 -37.31 16.57 17.04
CA LYS A 317 -37.48 16.49 15.57
C LYS A 317 -36.39 15.68 14.87
N ILE A 318 -35.30 15.35 15.54
CA ILE A 318 -34.28 14.45 15.00
C ILE A 318 -34.77 13.01 15.17
N ALA A 319 -34.88 12.28 14.06
CA ALA A 319 -35.13 10.85 14.09
C ALA A 319 -33.93 10.13 14.69
N LYS A 320 -34.17 9.17 15.58
CA LYS A 320 -33.12 8.27 16.07
C LYS A 320 -33.04 7.07 15.12
N THR A 321 -31.94 6.95 14.39
CA THR A 321 -31.68 5.76 13.57
C THR A 321 -31.26 4.56 14.44
N VAL A 322 -31.26 3.37 13.86
CA VAL A 322 -30.64 2.21 14.50
C VAL A 322 -29.13 2.39 14.37
N ARG A 323 -28.43 2.54 15.51
CA ARG A 323 -26.96 2.56 15.53
C ARG A 323 -26.42 1.29 14.88
N ASN A 324 -25.45 1.44 13.98
CA ASN A 324 -24.65 0.32 13.51
C ASN A 324 -23.78 -0.21 14.67
N ALA A 325 -24.29 -1.24 15.35
CA ALA A 325 -23.63 -1.92 16.44
C ALA A 325 -22.66 -2.98 15.91
N GLY A 326 -21.57 -3.22 16.64
CA GLY A 326 -20.56 -4.20 16.22
C GLY A 326 -19.18 -3.97 16.82
N MET A 327 -18.91 -2.78 17.38
CA MET A 327 -17.63 -2.43 18.02
C MET A 327 -17.12 -3.53 18.97
N ASN A 328 -18.01 -4.13 19.77
CA ASN A 328 -17.71 -5.19 20.73
C ASN A 328 -18.27 -6.57 20.33
N GLU A 329 -18.71 -6.74 19.07
CA GLU A 329 -19.29 -7.98 18.56
C GLU A 329 -18.34 -8.69 17.59
N THR A 330 -18.62 -9.96 17.29
CA THR A 330 -17.78 -10.79 16.42
C THR A 330 -18.24 -10.84 14.97
N TRP A 331 -19.34 -10.18 14.60
CA TRP A 331 -19.85 -10.22 13.21
C TRP A 331 -18.97 -9.47 12.21
N ILE A 332 -18.23 -8.46 12.70
CA ILE A 332 -17.16 -7.77 11.95
C ILE A 332 -15.87 -8.60 11.83
N GLY A 333 -15.83 -9.79 12.44
CA GLY A 333 -14.67 -10.67 12.45
C GLY A 333 -14.68 -11.69 11.32
N THR A 334 -13.49 -12.13 10.91
CA THR A 334 -13.27 -13.12 9.85
C THR A 334 -13.18 -14.56 10.34
N ASP A 335 -13.29 -14.78 11.66
CA ASP A 335 -13.24 -16.10 12.28
C ASP A 335 -14.41 -17.00 11.84
N ARG A 336 -14.19 -18.33 11.85
CA ARG A 336 -15.22 -19.32 11.49
C ARG A 336 -16.41 -19.24 12.45
N THR A 337 -17.57 -18.83 11.94
CA THR A 337 -18.84 -18.85 12.65
C THR A 337 -19.82 -19.88 12.06
N GLY A 338 -20.90 -20.17 12.79
CA GLY A 338 -21.93 -21.13 12.35
C GLY A 338 -21.64 -22.60 12.69
N ALA A 339 -22.44 -23.49 12.12
CA ALA A 339 -22.32 -24.93 12.34
C ALA A 339 -21.28 -25.56 11.40
N GLU A 340 -20.54 -26.57 11.88
CA GLU A 340 -19.61 -27.34 11.06
C GLU A 340 -20.33 -28.04 9.90
N LEU A 341 -19.77 -27.88 8.69
CA LEU A 341 -20.30 -28.51 7.48
C LEU A 341 -19.96 -30.01 7.41
N PRO A 342 -20.78 -30.85 6.76
CA PRO A 342 -20.51 -32.29 6.65
C PRO A 342 -19.14 -32.58 6.03
N TYR A 343 -18.30 -33.30 6.78
CA TYR A 343 -16.93 -33.72 6.42
C TYR A 343 -15.87 -32.61 6.32
N ASP A 344 -16.19 -31.38 6.75
CA ASP A 344 -15.28 -30.21 6.74
C ASP A 344 -14.13 -30.31 7.76
N ASN A 345 -14.19 -31.32 8.65
CA ASN A 345 -13.10 -31.69 9.56
C ASN A 345 -12.02 -32.59 8.92
N ARG A 346 -12.05 -32.78 7.60
CA ARG A 346 -11.04 -33.53 6.83
C ARG A 346 -10.19 -32.56 6.02
N PRO A 347 -8.87 -32.80 5.90
CA PRO A 347 -8.02 -31.98 5.03
C PRO A 347 -8.58 -31.90 3.60
N PRO A 348 -8.64 -30.69 3.00
CA PRO A 348 -9.10 -30.51 1.63
C PRO A 348 -8.10 -31.10 0.61
N PRO A 349 -8.47 -31.21 -0.67
CA PRO A 349 -7.52 -31.55 -1.73
C PRO A 349 -6.40 -30.51 -1.81
N MET A 350 -5.15 -30.94 -1.63
CA MET A 350 -3.96 -30.10 -1.77
C MET A 350 -3.23 -30.41 -3.07
N MET A 351 -2.65 -29.38 -3.68
CA MET A 351 -1.73 -29.57 -4.81
C MET A 351 -0.32 -29.88 -4.29
N ILE A 352 0.38 -30.80 -4.95
CA ILE A 352 1.77 -31.17 -4.65
C ILE A 352 2.62 -31.09 -5.91
N ALA A 353 3.93 -30.91 -5.76
CA ALA A 353 4.91 -30.93 -6.85
C ALA A 353 5.89 -32.12 -6.69
N PRO A 354 5.53 -33.35 -7.12
CA PRO A 354 6.33 -34.55 -6.88
C PRO A 354 7.70 -34.54 -7.58
N GLY A 355 7.82 -33.79 -8.67
CA GLY A 355 9.08 -33.60 -9.41
C GLY A 355 9.86 -32.35 -9.00
N GLY A 356 9.49 -31.70 -7.88
CA GLY A 356 10.09 -30.43 -7.46
C GLY A 356 9.77 -29.26 -8.40
N GLN A 357 10.59 -28.23 -8.32
CA GLN A 357 10.48 -27.00 -9.10
C GLN A 357 10.91 -27.23 -10.57
N ARG A 358 10.13 -26.78 -11.56
CA ARG A 358 10.50 -26.86 -13.00
C ARG A 358 10.62 -25.48 -13.68
N PHE A 359 10.72 -24.44 -12.87
CA PHE A 359 11.18 -23.10 -13.25
C PHE A 359 12.50 -22.80 -12.52
N ALA A 360 13.16 -21.73 -12.91
CA ALA A 360 14.35 -21.22 -12.25
C ALA A 360 14.18 -19.73 -11.94
N VAL A 361 14.72 -19.29 -10.79
CA VAL A 361 14.72 -17.89 -10.37
C VAL A 361 16.14 -17.50 -9.98
N ASP A 362 16.65 -16.45 -10.62
CA ASP A 362 17.84 -15.70 -10.21
C ASP A 362 17.35 -14.56 -9.31
N GLU A 363 17.48 -14.73 -7.99
CA GLU A 363 17.00 -13.76 -7.00
C GLU A 363 17.85 -12.48 -6.97
N GLU A 364 19.16 -12.58 -7.25
CA GLU A 364 20.08 -11.43 -7.28
C GLU A 364 19.76 -10.50 -8.45
N ARG A 365 19.42 -11.06 -9.61
CA ARG A 365 19.04 -10.30 -10.81
C ARG A 365 17.53 -10.15 -10.99
N GLN A 366 16.73 -10.70 -10.10
CA GLN A 366 15.27 -10.75 -10.20
C GLN A 366 14.82 -11.24 -11.60
N TYR A 367 15.34 -12.38 -12.04
CA TYR A 367 15.09 -12.95 -13.37
C TYR A 367 14.52 -14.36 -13.28
N VAL A 368 13.56 -14.67 -14.14
CA VAL A 368 12.80 -15.93 -14.14
C VAL A 368 12.94 -16.64 -15.48
N SER A 369 13.02 -17.96 -15.42
CA SER A 369 12.93 -18.84 -16.58
C SER A 369 11.95 -19.98 -16.32
N TRP A 370 10.95 -20.15 -17.18
CA TRP A 370 10.00 -21.25 -17.14
C TRP A 370 9.66 -21.70 -18.57
N MET A 371 9.97 -22.95 -18.91
CA MET A 371 9.76 -23.50 -20.25
C MET A 371 10.39 -22.57 -21.32
N ASP A 372 9.59 -22.09 -22.28
CA ASP A 372 10.04 -21.14 -23.30
C ASP A 372 9.95 -19.66 -22.87
N TYR A 373 9.48 -19.36 -21.65
CA TYR A 373 9.41 -18.01 -21.11
C TYR A 373 10.64 -17.59 -20.33
N THR A 374 11.04 -16.34 -20.52
CA THR A 374 11.97 -15.64 -19.62
C THR A 374 11.53 -14.20 -19.42
N PHE A 375 11.78 -13.64 -18.24
CA PHE A 375 11.49 -12.23 -17.93
C PHE A 375 12.26 -11.77 -16.68
N TYR A 376 12.42 -10.45 -16.55
CA TYR A 376 12.83 -9.80 -15.31
C TYR A 376 11.60 -9.36 -14.52
N TYR A 377 11.71 -9.30 -13.21
CA TYR A 377 10.75 -8.64 -12.34
C TYR A 377 11.41 -7.53 -11.52
N THR A 378 10.59 -6.63 -10.99
CA THR A 378 10.99 -5.56 -10.08
C THR A 378 9.79 -5.20 -9.19
N PHE A 379 10.02 -4.39 -8.18
CA PHE A 379 9.00 -4.04 -7.19
C PHE A 379 9.09 -2.57 -6.78
N ARG A 380 7.98 -1.84 -6.88
CA ARG A 380 7.92 -0.39 -6.63
C ARG A 380 7.11 -0.06 -5.38
N ARG A 381 7.34 1.12 -4.79
CA ARG A 381 6.51 1.67 -3.71
C ARG A 381 5.07 1.87 -4.21
N ASP A 382 4.91 2.56 -5.34
CA ASP A 382 3.58 2.98 -5.81
C ASP A 382 2.76 1.80 -6.35
N SER A 383 3.32 1.03 -7.29
CA SER A 383 2.56 0.05 -8.09
C SER A 383 2.88 -1.41 -7.78
N GLY A 384 3.68 -1.70 -6.75
CA GLY A 384 4.08 -3.07 -6.40
C GLY A 384 4.81 -3.80 -7.53
N LEU A 385 4.36 -5.02 -7.84
CA LEU A 385 5.01 -5.94 -8.76
C LEU A 385 4.92 -5.51 -10.24
N ARG A 386 6.06 -5.53 -10.95
CA ARG A 386 6.17 -5.23 -12.39
C ARG A 386 7.17 -6.15 -13.09
N LEU A 387 6.92 -6.49 -14.34
CA LEU A 387 7.71 -7.40 -15.17
C LEU A 387 8.29 -6.66 -16.39
N PHE A 388 9.48 -7.06 -16.82
CA PHE A 388 10.23 -6.46 -17.94
C PHE A 388 10.87 -7.51 -18.86
N ASP A 389 11.01 -7.17 -20.14
CA ASP A 389 11.59 -8.01 -21.21
C ASP A 389 11.01 -9.43 -21.24
N ILE A 390 9.68 -9.54 -21.19
CA ILE A 390 8.99 -10.82 -21.29
C ILE A 390 9.22 -11.39 -22.68
N LYS A 391 9.88 -12.54 -22.72
CA LYS A 391 10.15 -13.31 -23.92
C LYS A 391 9.38 -14.60 -23.93
N TYR A 392 9.04 -15.05 -25.13
CA TYR A 392 8.59 -16.42 -25.40
C TYR A 392 9.40 -16.96 -26.57
N LYS A 393 9.98 -18.16 -26.44
CA LYS A 393 10.88 -18.78 -27.44
C LYS A 393 12.05 -17.87 -27.84
N ASN A 394 12.64 -17.19 -26.86
CA ASN A 394 13.71 -16.17 -26.99
C ASN A 394 13.34 -14.86 -27.71
N GLU A 395 12.10 -14.68 -28.17
CA GLU A 395 11.64 -13.42 -28.78
C GLU A 395 10.91 -12.56 -27.74
N THR A 396 11.27 -11.27 -27.61
CA THR A 396 10.59 -10.34 -26.68
C THR A 396 9.19 -10.03 -27.19
N ILE A 397 8.18 -10.49 -26.46
CA ILE A 397 6.76 -10.26 -26.75
C ILE A 397 6.21 -9.03 -26.03
N ILE A 398 6.69 -8.72 -24.83
CA ILE A 398 6.27 -7.56 -24.04
C ILE A 398 7.50 -6.92 -23.39
N TYR A 399 7.71 -5.61 -23.60
CA TYR A 399 8.84 -4.89 -22.99
C TYR A 399 8.64 -4.64 -21.49
N GLU A 400 7.42 -4.33 -21.07
CA GLU A 400 7.06 -3.95 -19.71
C GLU A 400 5.58 -4.29 -19.47
N LEU A 401 5.28 -4.86 -18.30
CA LEU A 401 3.94 -5.24 -17.88
C LEU A 401 3.81 -5.05 -16.36
N GLY A 402 2.86 -4.24 -15.90
CA GLY A 402 2.64 -4.00 -14.48
C GLY A 402 1.38 -3.18 -14.21
N LEU A 403 0.95 -3.16 -12.96
CA LEU A 403 -0.12 -2.27 -12.48
C LEU A 403 0.30 -0.81 -12.67
N ASN A 404 -0.63 0.05 -13.10
CA ASN A 404 -0.40 1.51 -13.16
C ASN A 404 -1.18 2.26 -12.07
N GLU A 405 -2.43 1.86 -11.78
CA GLU A 405 -3.30 2.45 -10.75
C GLU A 405 -4.45 1.47 -10.43
N ALA A 406 -5.03 1.59 -9.24
CA ALA A 406 -6.38 1.08 -8.92
C ALA A 406 -7.28 2.25 -8.47
N LEU A 407 -8.52 2.25 -8.96
CA LEU A 407 -9.54 3.26 -8.63
C LEU A 407 -10.70 2.56 -7.91
N ALA A 408 -10.99 2.99 -6.69
CA ALA A 408 -12.19 2.60 -5.96
C ALA A 408 -13.16 3.81 -5.88
N HIS A 409 -13.94 4.00 -6.95
CA HIS A 409 -14.93 5.09 -7.04
C HIS A 409 -16.25 4.67 -6.38
N TYR A 410 -16.64 5.37 -5.32
CA TYR A 410 -17.89 5.14 -4.61
C TYR A 410 -19.03 6.01 -5.15
N ALA A 411 -20.24 5.67 -4.75
CA ALA A 411 -21.44 6.48 -4.93
C ALA A 411 -22.42 6.13 -3.81
N GLY A 412 -22.94 7.14 -3.11
CA GLY A 412 -23.84 6.98 -1.97
C GLY A 412 -24.94 8.02 -1.92
N ASN A 413 -25.92 7.78 -1.05
CA ASN A 413 -26.91 8.77 -0.65
C ASN A 413 -26.44 9.59 0.57
N ASP A 414 -25.50 9.07 1.35
CA ASP A 414 -24.67 9.85 2.26
C ASP A 414 -23.52 10.53 1.50
N PRO A 415 -22.97 11.63 2.04
CA PRO A 415 -22.03 12.45 1.29
C PRO A 415 -20.57 12.00 1.39
N VAL A 416 -20.21 11.12 2.33
CA VAL A 416 -18.85 10.58 2.42
C VAL A 416 -18.69 9.52 1.33
N GLN A 417 -19.61 8.55 1.25
CA GLN A 417 -19.58 7.55 0.19
C GLN A 417 -19.83 8.17 -1.20
N SER A 418 -20.60 9.26 -1.30
CA SER A 418 -20.75 9.98 -2.56
C SER A 418 -19.46 10.70 -3.03
N GLY A 419 -18.54 11.01 -2.12
CA GLY A 419 -17.31 11.75 -2.42
C GLY A 419 -16.01 10.97 -2.46
N THR A 420 -16.02 9.71 -2.04
CA THR A 420 -14.83 8.85 -2.03
C THR A 420 -14.51 8.29 -3.42
N ALA A 421 -13.27 8.46 -3.87
CA ALA A 421 -12.78 7.97 -5.15
C ALA A 421 -11.27 7.63 -5.08
N TYR A 422 -10.90 6.71 -4.18
CA TYR A 422 -9.51 6.36 -3.87
C TYR A 422 -8.67 6.05 -5.13
N LEU A 423 -7.43 6.55 -5.12
CA LEU A 423 -6.39 6.28 -6.10
C LEU A 423 -5.22 5.62 -5.37
N ASP A 424 -5.19 4.29 -5.36
CA ASP A 424 -4.41 3.53 -4.38
C ASP A 424 -2.89 3.69 -4.51
N THR A 425 -2.36 4.13 -5.66
CA THR A 425 -0.93 4.49 -5.77
C THR A 425 -0.52 5.66 -4.86
N TYR A 426 -1.47 6.52 -4.46
CA TYR A 426 -1.22 7.55 -3.45
C TYR A 426 -0.73 6.94 -2.13
N TYR A 427 -1.38 5.88 -1.65
CA TYR A 427 -0.94 5.12 -0.47
C TYR A 427 0.21 4.16 -0.79
N GLY A 428 0.21 3.60 -2.00
CA GLY A 428 1.25 2.75 -2.58
C GLY A 428 1.02 1.25 -2.32
N PHE A 429 0.98 0.44 -3.37
CA PHE A 429 0.81 -1.02 -3.27
C PHE A 429 1.98 -1.73 -2.58
N GLY A 430 3.19 -1.20 -2.69
CA GLY A 430 4.41 -1.79 -2.14
C GLY A 430 4.48 -1.77 -0.60
N PRO A 431 4.21 -0.64 0.06
CA PRO A 431 4.09 -0.55 1.52
C PRO A 431 3.15 -1.58 2.16
N TYR A 432 2.10 -1.99 1.46
CA TYR A 432 1.09 -2.94 1.96
C TYR A 432 1.23 -4.37 1.42
N ALA A 433 2.32 -4.69 0.71
CA ALA A 433 2.55 -6.03 0.20
C ALA A 433 3.14 -6.96 1.27
N PHE A 434 2.30 -7.32 2.23
CA PHE A 434 2.67 -8.09 3.42
C PHE A 434 3.05 -9.57 3.10
N GLU A 435 3.45 -10.31 4.15
CA GLU A 435 3.87 -11.70 4.03
C GLU A 435 2.73 -12.62 3.58
N LEU A 436 2.89 -13.27 2.43
CA LEU A 436 1.93 -14.24 1.90
C LEU A 436 1.93 -15.52 2.75
N VAL A 437 0.75 -16.01 3.09
CA VAL A 437 0.54 -17.19 3.93
C VAL A 437 0.67 -18.47 3.09
N PRO A 438 1.67 -19.35 3.35
CA PRO A 438 1.80 -20.61 2.63
C PRO A 438 0.61 -21.54 2.87
N ASP A 439 0.23 -22.31 1.86
CA ASP A 439 -0.98 -23.15 1.76
C ASP A 439 -2.31 -22.40 1.56
N TYR A 440 -2.34 -21.08 1.82
CA TYR A 440 -3.53 -20.24 1.65
C TYR A 440 -3.39 -19.32 0.43
N ASP A 441 -2.42 -18.40 0.43
CA ASP A 441 -2.18 -17.49 -0.69
C ASP A 441 -1.47 -18.18 -1.85
N CYS A 442 -0.52 -19.05 -1.54
CA CYS A 442 0.25 -19.81 -2.52
C CYS A 442 0.45 -21.25 -2.04
N PRO A 443 0.55 -22.24 -2.95
CA PRO A 443 0.77 -23.64 -2.56
C PRO A 443 2.02 -23.82 -1.68
N THR A 444 2.02 -24.82 -0.79
CA THR A 444 3.14 -25.10 0.14
C THR A 444 4.51 -25.31 -0.51
N TYR A 445 4.55 -25.73 -1.78
CA TYR A 445 5.77 -25.92 -2.56
C TYR A 445 6.21 -24.67 -3.36
N ALA A 446 5.50 -23.54 -3.23
CA ALA A 446 5.86 -22.30 -3.93
C ALA A 446 7.22 -21.76 -3.47
N LYS A 447 7.96 -21.18 -4.41
CA LYS A 447 9.18 -20.42 -4.12
C LYS A 447 8.76 -19.02 -3.71
N PHE A 448 8.96 -18.67 -2.45
CA PHE A 448 8.74 -17.32 -1.93
C PHE A 448 10.03 -16.49 -1.99
N VAL A 449 9.89 -15.20 -2.30
CA VAL A 449 10.95 -14.20 -2.24
C VAL A 449 10.44 -12.93 -1.57
N ASN A 450 11.36 -12.06 -1.16
CA ASN A 450 11.04 -10.81 -0.49
C ASN A 450 10.84 -9.66 -1.50
N SER A 451 10.20 -8.59 -1.05
CA SER A 451 10.19 -7.30 -1.73
C SER A 451 10.63 -6.19 -0.79
N THR A 452 11.18 -5.11 -1.33
CA THR A 452 11.62 -3.93 -0.57
C THR A 452 11.04 -2.68 -1.20
N PHE A 453 10.66 -1.71 -0.37
CA PHE A 453 10.27 -0.36 -0.79
C PHE A 453 11.00 0.68 0.08
N HIS A 454 11.05 1.93 -0.38
CA HIS A 454 11.68 3.03 0.35
C HIS A 454 10.69 4.18 0.48
N ALA A 455 10.35 4.54 1.72
CA ALA A 455 9.46 5.65 2.04
C ALA A 455 9.83 6.25 3.39
N ASN A 456 9.59 7.56 3.57
CA ASN A 456 9.92 8.32 4.78
C ASN A 456 11.37 8.06 5.24
N GLU A 457 12.31 8.11 4.29
CA GLU A 457 13.75 7.83 4.46
C GLU A 457 14.13 6.41 4.94
N VAL A 458 13.15 5.51 5.10
CA VAL A 458 13.37 4.14 5.59
C VAL A 458 13.17 3.11 4.47
N SER A 459 14.15 2.21 4.36
CA SER A 459 14.03 1.01 3.51
C SER A 459 13.35 -0.10 4.30
N THR A 460 12.21 -0.61 3.83
CA THR A 460 11.45 -1.68 4.49
C THR A 460 11.31 -2.89 3.58
N THR A 461 11.68 -4.07 4.09
CA THR A 461 11.59 -5.35 3.37
C THR A 461 10.46 -6.21 3.92
N HIS A 462 9.49 -6.53 3.08
CA HIS A 462 8.46 -7.52 3.36
C HIS A 462 8.97 -8.92 3.02
N ARG A 463 8.75 -9.87 3.94
CA ARG A 463 9.18 -11.25 3.78
C ARG A 463 8.14 -12.04 3.01
N ARG A 464 8.56 -12.90 2.08
CA ARG A 464 7.66 -13.78 1.30
C ARG A 464 6.48 -13.06 0.62
N SER A 465 6.62 -11.78 0.29
CA SER A 465 5.57 -10.95 -0.33
C SER A 465 5.33 -11.28 -1.81
N ILE A 466 6.24 -12.03 -2.43
CA ILE A 466 6.13 -12.53 -3.80
C ILE A 466 6.28 -14.05 -3.77
N CYS A 467 5.42 -14.77 -4.50
CA CYS A 467 5.54 -16.22 -4.68
C CYS A 467 5.53 -16.63 -6.16
N PHE A 468 6.26 -17.71 -6.45
CA PHE A 468 6.32 -18.37 -7.76
C PHE A 468 5.92 -19.84 -7.62
N PHE A 469 5.06 -20.34 -8.51
CA PHE A 469 4.67 -21.75 -8.52
C PHE A 469 4.18 -22.19 -9.90
N GLU A 470 4.24 -23.50 -10.18
CA GLU A 470 3.45 -24.11 -11.24
C GLU A 470 2.20 -24.73 -10.65
N GLU A 471 1.06 -24.61 -11.33
CA GLU A 471 -0.15 -25.37 -11.03
C GLU A 471 -0.61 -26.21 -12.24
N THR A 472 -1.28 -27.33 -11.98
CA THR A 472 -2.02 -28.05 -13.04
C THR A 472 -3.47 -27.56 -13.02
N ALA A 473 -3.93 -26.91 -14.09
CA ALA A 473 -5.30 -26.43 -14.17
C ALA A 473 -6.31 -27.59 -14.22
N SER A 474 -7.57 -27.30 -13.86
CA SER A 474 -8.65 -28.29 -13.75
C SER A 474 -9.10 -28.92 -15.08
N PHE A 475 -8.59 -28.44 -16.22
CA PHE A 475 -8.91 -28.91 -17.57
C PHE A 475 -7.64 -29.07 -18.42
N PRO A 476 -7.60 -29.99 -19.40
CA PRO A 476 -6.44 -30.15 -20.29
C PRO A 476 -6.34 -29.00 -21.30
N MET A 477 -5.12 -28.65 -21.70
CA MET A 477 -4.84 -27.57 -22.66
C MET A 477 -5.41 -27.90 -24.05
N GLN A 478 -5.33 -29.17 -24.43
CA GLN A 478 -6.04 -29.72 -25.58
C GLN A 478 -6.41 -31.18 -25.32
N ARG A 479 -7.49 -31.64 -25.96
CA ARG A 479 -7.80 -33.07 -26.09
C ARG A 479 -8.55 -33.37 -27.38
N HIS A 480 -8.27 -34.53 -27.97
CA HIS A 480 -9.05 -35.09 -29.08
C HIS A 480 -9.28 -36.59 -28.86
N ALA A 481 -10.42 -37.09 -29.30
CA ALA A 481 -10.77 -38.51 -29.25
C ALA A 481 -11.61 -38.89 -30.47
N ASN A 482 -11.32 -40.05 -31.05
CA ASN A 482 -12.15 -40.70 -32.06
C ASN A 482 -12.15 -42.22 -31.84
N GLY A 483 -12.76 -42.99 -32.76
CA GLY A 483 -12.88 -44.45 -32.62
C GLY A 483 -11.56 -45.23 -32.61
N ASN A 484 -10.43 -44.62 -32.98
CA ASN A 484 -9.12 -45.27 -33.10
C ASN A 484 -8.07 -44.74 -32.12
N TYR A 485 -8.18 -43.49 -31.64
CA TYR A 485 -7.21 -42.92 -30.69
C TYR A 485 -7.80 -41.86 -29.77
N ILE A 486 -7.10 -41.63 -28.64
CA ILE A 486 -7.33 -40.52 -27.72
C ILE A 486 -5.97 -39.83 -27.48
N ALA A 487 -5.96 -38.51 -27.54
CA ALA A 487 -4.80 -37.68 -27.21
C ALA A 487 -5.23 -36.52 -26.30
N ALA A 488 -4.37 -36.14 -25.35
CA ALA A 488 -4.58 -34.97 -24.50
C ALA A 488 -3.23 -34.43 -23.99
N THR A 489 -3.16 -33.12 -23.78
CA THR A 489 -2.02 -32.46 -23.13
C THR A 489 -2.50 -31.81 -21.84
N LYS A 490 -1.79 -32.03 -20.72
CA LYS A 490 -2.08 -31.34 -19.45
C LYS A 490 -1.93 -29.83 -19.63
N ASN A 491 -2.82 -29.05 -19.01
CA ASN A 491 -2.60 -27.62 -18.85
C ASN A 491 -1.79 -27.41 -17.57
N VAL A 492 -0.53 -27.00 -17.72
CA VAL A 492 0.32 -26.59 -16.60
C VAL A 492 0.65 -25.12 -16.80
N VAL A 493 0.38 -24.33 -15.77
CA VAL A 493 0.45 -22.87 -15.78
C VAL A 493 1.48 -22.47 -14.75
N PHE A 494 2.44 -21.62 -15.13
CA PHE A 494 3.32 -20.98 -14.17
C PHE A 494 2.71 -19.65 -13.71
N LYS A 495 2.79 -19.37 -12.41
CA LYS A 495 2.21 -18.20 -11.78
C LYS A 495 3.24 -17.46 -10.94
N MET A 496 3.21 -16.14 -11.07
CA MET A 496 3.85 -15.20 -10.15
C MET A 496 2.76 -14.37 -9.47
N LYS A 497 2.73 -14.34 -8.14
CA LYS A 497 1.72 -13.65 -7.34
C LYS A 497 2.34 -12.69 -6.32
N SER A 498 1.65 -11.57 -6.09
CA SER A 498 1.81 -10.65 -4.96
C SER A 498 0.42 -10.27 -4.46
N ALA A 499 0.26 -10.02 -3.17
CA ALA A 499 -0.95 -9.42 -2.60
C ALA A 499 -0.58 -8.10 -1.90
N SER A 500 -1.52 -7.15 -1.86
CA SER A 500 -1.39 -5.87 -1.15
C SER A 500 -2.68 -5.55 -0.40
N THR A 501 -2.58 -5.31 0.91
CA THR A 501 -3.73 -4.97 1.77
C THR A 501 -3.79 -3.46 1.98
N VAL A 502 -4.36 -2.74 1.00
CA VAL A 502 -4.45 -1.26 1.03
C VAL A 502 -5.67 -0.86 1.86
N GLY A 503 -5.44 -0.44 3.10
CA GLY A 503 -6.52 -0.13 4.04
C GLY A 503 -7.39 -1.36 4.29
N ASN A 504 -8.66 -1.29 3.87
CA ASN A 504 -9.63 -2.37 4.00
C ASN A 504 -9.65 -3.39 2.84
N TYR A 505 -8.97 -3.14 1.72
CA TYR A 505 -8.99 -4.02 0.55
C TYR A 505 -7.78 -4.96 0.50
N ASP A 506 -8.02 -6.23 0.18
CA ASP A 506 -6.98 -7.19 -0.18
C ASP A 506 -6.93 -7.40 -1.69
N TYR A 507 -5.97 -6.77 -2.37
CA TYR A 507 -5.75 -6.94 -3.81
C TYR A 507 -4.70 -8.02 -4.08
N THR A 508 -5.11 -9.15 -4.67
CA THR A 508 -4.21 -10.20 -5.12
C THR A 508 -3.97 -10.09 -6.63
N PHE A 509 -2.72 -9.85 -7.03
CA PHE A 509 -2.29 -9.76 -8.43
C PHE A 509 -1.59 -11.06 -8.85
N VAL A 510 -1.98 -11.62 -9.99
CA VAL A 510 -1.42 -12.87 -10.54
C VAL A 510 -1.04 -12.67 -12.00
N TYR A 511 0.21 -12.99 -12.33
CA TYR A 511 0.72 -13.12 -13.69
C TYR A 511 0.86 -14.60 -14.03
N SER A 512 0.02 -15.08 -14.95
CA SER A 512 -0.11 -16.47 -15.36
C SER A 512 0.53 -16.69 -16.74
N PHE A 513 1.32 -17.75 -16.91
CA PHE A 513 2.04 -18.09 -18.14
C PHE A 513 1.70 -19.52 -18.58
N MET A 514 1.35 -19.71 -19.86
CA MET A 514 0.79 -20.96 -20.38
C MET A 514 1.65 -21.56 -21.51
N LEU A 515 1.66 -22.90 -21.61
CA LEU A 515 2.52 -23.66 -22.54
C LEU A 515 2.27 -23.39 -24.05
N ASP A 516 1.16 -22.75 -24.40
CA ASP A 516 0.82 -22.36 -25.77
C ASP A 516 1.44 -21.01 -26.19
N GLY A 517 1.89 -20.20 -25.23
CA GLY A 517 2.32 -18.81 -25.45
C GLY A 517 1.31 -17.76 -24.97
N SER A 518 0.21 -18.18 -24.35
CA SER A 518 -0.74 -17.27 -23.69
C SER A 518 -0.20 -16.74 -22.35
N LEU A 519 -0.54 -15.48 -22.05
CA LEU A 519 -0.26 -14.83 -20.78
C LEU A 519 -1.57 -14.29 -20.21
N GLY A 520 -1.84 -14.60 -18.93
CA GLY A 520 -2.96 -14.05 -18.16
C GLY A 520 -2.49 -13.02 -17.14
N VAL A 521 -3.28 -11.97 -16.95
CA VAL A 521 -3.14 -11.02 -15.84
C VAL A 521 -4.47 -11.00 -15.10
N GLU A 522 -4.45 -11.35 -13.84
CA GLU A 522 -5.64 -11.49 -13.00
C GLU A 522 -5.48 -10.63 -11.74
N VAL A 523 -6.55 -9.94 -11.36
CA VAL A 523 -6.67 -9.27 -10.06
C VAL A 523 -7.91 -9.81 -9.36
N MET A 524 -7.78 -10.10 -8.07
CA MET A 524 -8.87 -10.48 -7.18
C MET A 524 -8.91 -9.49 -6.02
N ALA A 525 -10.11 -9.06 -5.64
CA ALA A 525 -10.35 -8.21 -4.49
C ALA A 525 -11.05 -9.02 -3.39
N SER A 526 -10.58 -8.85 -2.15
CA SER A 526 -11.16 -9.38 -0.92
C SER A 526 -11.02 -8.30 0.17
N GLY A 527 -11.14 -8.68 1.44
CA GLY A 527 -11.06 -7.79 2.59
C GLY A 527 -12.42 -7.28 3.04
N SER A 528 -12.43 -6.16 3.76
CA SER A 528 -13.64 -5.49 4.25
C SER A 528 -14.16 -4.49 3.23
N SER A 529 -15.48 -4.33 3.14
CA SER A 529 -16.10 -3.28 2.35
C SER A 529 -16.22 -1.95 3.13
N LEU A 530 -16.60 -0.90 2.41
CA LEU A 530 -17.05 0.39 2.95
C LEU A 530 -18.56 0.52 2.68
N PRO A 531 -19.43 -0.07 3.53
CA PRO A 531 -20.88 0.06 3.43
C PRO A 531 -21.40 1.47 3.75
N PHE A 532 -22.67 1.68 3.43
CA PHE A 532 -23.49 2.81 3.87
C PHE A 532 -24.04 2.55 5.28
N ALA A 533 -24.41 3.61 6.02
CA ALA A 533 -25.11 3.53 7.30
C ALA A 533 -26.64 3.45 7.14
#